data_AF-A0A2V4C685-F1
#
_entry.id   AF-A0A2V4C685-F1
#
_cell.length_a   1.000
_cell.length_b   1.000
_cell.length_c   1.000
_cell.angle_alpha   90.00
_cell.angle_beta   90.00
_cell.angle_gamma   90.00
#
_symmetry.space_group_name_H-M   'P 1'
#
loop_
_entity.id
_entity.type
_entity.pdbx_description
1 polymer ?
#
loop_
_entity_poly.entity_id
_entity_poly.type
_entity_poly.pdbx_seq_one_letter_code
_entity_poly.pdbx_strand_id
1 'polypeptide(L)'
;MRKSIMNNVLLQESETARESLKIVYTILLLALIALIFSACSNYEGGGNTSDYYFKATVDGREINYHSAKFQGDGGTDNIWEHVVVGADETSYTFNGPLPPSLDFEIWYNGGNIEPGDYISPTDGRLIVRYAIQTSEGTNVYNTSWHDSPFKVTIEAISKEGIKGTMAGTLQNQQGETRIITNGSFNLPYDQLVNP
;
A
#
# COMPACT_ATOMS: atom_id res chain seq x y z
N MET A 1 -55.68 58.76 10.34
CA MET A 1 -54.34 58.57 9.75
C MET A 1 -53.47 57.52 10.46
N ARG A 2 -53.45 57.43 11.80
CA ARG A 2 -52.60 56.45 12.53
C ARG A 2 -52.90 54.95 12.29
N LYS A 3 -54.16 54.55 12.08
CA LYS A 3 -54.54 53.14 11.85
C LYS A 3 -53.97 52.54 10.55
N SER A 4 -53.79 53.35 9.50
CA SER A 4 -53.28 52.88 8.20
C SER A 4 -51.78 52.58 8.24
N ILE A 5 -51.04 53.27 9.12
CA ILE A 5 -49.58 53.11 9.24
C ILE A 5 -49.25 51.83 10.01
N MET A 6 -50.00 51.51 11.08
CA MET A 6 -49.80 50.27 11.86
C MET A 6 -50.07 49.00 11.05
N ASN A 7 -51.07 48.99 10.16
CA ASN A 7 -51.36 47.81 9.35
C ASN A 7 -50.25 47.51 8.32
N ASN A 8 -49.63 48.55 7.75
CA ASN A 8 -48.54 48.38 6.78
C ASN A 8 -47.26 47.85 7.45
N VAL A 9 -46.97 48.29 8.69
CA VAL A 9 -45.81 47.80 9.45
C VAL A 9 -45.96 46.31 9.81
N LEU A 10 -47.14 45.90 10.28
CA LEU A 10 -47.41 44.50 10.63
C LEU A 10 -47.36 43.56 9.41
N LEU A 11 -47.83 44.03 8.25
CA LEU A 11 -47.74 43.27 7.00
C LEU A 11 -46.29 43.10 6.55
N GLN A 12 -45.48 44.16 6.61
CA GLN A 12 -44.08 44.14 6.23
C GLN A 12 -43.21 43.25 7.14
N GLU A 13 -43.48 43.25 8.45
CA GLU A 13 -42.84 42.31 9.40
C GLU A 13 -43.23 40.85 9.11
N SER A 14 -44.49 40.60 8.74
CA SER A 14 -44.98 39.25 8.42
C SER A 14 -44.42 38.70 7.10
N GLU A 15 -44.17 39.55 6.10
CA GLU A 15 -43.53 39.17 4.84
C GLU A 15 -42.04 38.90 5.04
N THR A 16 -41.35 39.75 5.81
CA THR A 16 -39.92 39.57 6.13
C THR A 16 -39.66 38.27 6.90
N ALA A 17 -40.56 37.92 7.83
CA ALA A 17 -40.46 36.65 8.57
C ALA A 17 -40.71 35.43 7.67
N ARG A 18 -41.63 35.51 6.69
CA ARG A 18 -41.90 34.43 5.73
C ARG A 18 -40.73 34.21 4.76
N GLU A 19 -40.11 35.29 4.27
CA GLU A 19 -38.92 35.19 3.41
C GLU A 19 -37.72 34.63 4.17
N SER A 20 -37.53 35.06 5.42
CA SER A 20 -36.47 34.52 6.30
C SER A 20 -36.67 33.02 6.58
N LEU A 21 -37.91 32.58 6.78
CA LEU A 21 -38.25 31.16 7.00
C LEU A 21 -37.98 30.30 5.75
N LYS A 22 -38.25 30.83 4.55
CA LYS A 22 -37.92 30.15 3.28
C LYS A 22 -36.42 29.99 3.12
N ILE A 23 -35.63 31.03 3.40
CA ILE A 23 -34.16 30.98 3.31
C ILE A 23 -33.58 29.93 4.27
N VAL A 24 -34.06 29.89 5.52
CA VAL A 24 -33.64 28.87 6.48
C VAL A 24 -34.00 27.46 6.00
N TYR A 25 -35.19 27.27 5.44
CA TYR A 25 -35.61 25.98 4.89
C TYR A 25 -34.76 25.56 3.68
N THR A 26 -34.43 26.50 2.79
CA THR A 26 -33.56 26.24 1.63
C THR A 26 -32.14 25.87 2.05
N ILE A 27 -31.57 26.56 3.05
CA ILE A 27 -30.24 26.22 3.60
C ILE A 27 -30.26 24.84 4.27
N LEU A 28 -31.31 24.52 5.04
CA LEU A 28 -31.46 23.22 5.68
C LEU A 28 -31.61 22.08 4.65
N LEU A 29 -32.35 22.33 3.57
CA LEU A 29 -32.52 21.37 2.48
C LEU A 29 -31.20 21.12 1.74
N LEU A 30 -30.41 22.17 1.49
CA LEU A 30 -29.09 22.06 0.87
C LEU A 30 -28.09 21.33 1.76
N ALA A 31 -28.12 21.57 3.07
CA ALA A 31 -27.29 20.84 4.04
C ALA A 31 -27.68 19.36 4.11
N LEU A 32 -28.97 19.03 4.05
CA LEU A 32 -29.45 17.66 3.99
C LEU A 32 -28.99 16.96 2.70
N ILE A 33 -29.05 17.64 1.55
CA ILE A 33 -28.57 17.13 0.25
C ILE A 33 -27.05 16.88 0.27
N ALA A 34 -26.26 17.74 0.91
CA ALA A 34 -24.82 17.53 1.05
C ALA A 34 -24.49 16.29 1.90
N LEU A 35 -25.28 15.98 2.93
CA LEU A 35 -25.07 14.81 3.79
C LEU A 35 -25.37 13.48 3.07
N ILE A 36 -26.29 13.46 2.11
CA ILE A 36 -26.62 12.24 1.34
C ILE A 36 -25.50 11.85 0.36
N PHE A 37 -24.63 12.80 -0.06
CA PHE A 37 -23.49 12.50 -0.93
C PHE A 37 -22.23 12.03 -0.18
N SER A 38 -22.21 12.07 1.15
CA SER A 38 -21.08 11.57 1.95
C SER A 38 -21.26 10.12 2.46
N ALA A 39 -22.37 9.45 2.12
CA ALA A 39 -22.72 8.12 2.64
C ALA A 39 -22.74 6.99 1.59
N CYS A 40 -22.11 7.17 0.43
CA CYS A 40 -21.78 6.07 -0.47
C CYS A 40 -20.35 5.58 -0.23
N SER A 41 -20.10 4.95 0.92
CA SER A 41 -18.99 4.00 1.01
C SER A 41 -19.47 2.68 0.41
N ASN A 42 -19.11 2.42 -0.84
CA ASN A 42 -19.27 1.08 -1.40
C ASN A 42 -18.36 0.15 -0.60
N TYR A 43 -18.94 -0.56 0.37
CA TYR A 43 -18.30 -1.69 1.01
C TYR A 43 -18.44 -2.88 0.07
N GLU A 44 -17.52 -2.99 -0.89
CA GLU A 44 -17.30 -4.21 -1.64
C GLU A 44 -16.24 -5.03 -0.88
N GLY A 45 -16.73 -5.85 0.05
CA GLY A 45 -15.96 -6.93 0.63
C GLY A 45 -15.67 -7.98 -0.45
N GLY A 46 -14.55 -7.81 -1.14
CA GLY A 46 -14.07 -8.71 -2.18
C GLY A 46 -12.94 -8.02 -2.94
N GLY A 47 -11.71 -8.13 -2.43
CA GLY A 47 -10.54 -7.55 -3.09
C GLY A 47 -10.46 -8.05 -4.53
N ASN A 48 -10.59 -7.13 -5.49
CA ASN A 48 -10.36 -7.44 -6.89
C ASN A 48 -8.89 -7.81 -7.05
N THR A 49 -8.60 -8.90 -7.75
CA THR A 49 -7.23 -9.34 -8.04
C THR A 49 -6.43 -8.31 -8.85
N SER A 50 -7.08 -7.28 -9.42
CA SER A 50 -6.45 -6.14 -10.08
C SER A 50 -5.74 -5.19 -9.13
N ASP A 51 -6.06 -5.20 -7.84
CA ASP A 51 -5.49 -4.26 -6.86
C ASP A 51 -4.15 -4.76 -6.33
N TYR A 52 -3.84 -6.04 -6.54
CA TYR A 52 -2.61 -6.67 -6.08
C TYR A 52 -1.52 -6.65 -7.14
N TYR A 53 -0.31 -6.28 -6.73
CA TYR A 53 0.83 -6.15 -7.61
C TYR A 53 2.13 -6.23 -6.82
N PHE A 54 3.19 -6.56 -7.54
CA PHE A 54 4.56 -6.32 -7.09
C PHE A 54 5.39 -5.85 -8.27
N LYS A 55 5.97 -4.66 -8.16
CA LYS A 55 6.70 -4.02 -9.25
C LYS A 55 7.89 -3.25 -8.74
N ALA A 56 8.94 -3.15 -9.55
CA ALA A 56 10.10 -2.32 -9.27
C ALA A 56 10.81 -1.93 -10.57
N THR A 57 11.76 -1.01 -10.46
CA THR A 57 12.73 -0.71 -11.51
C THR A 57 14.09 -1.26 -11.09
N VAL A 58 14.64 -2.20 -11.86
CA VAL A 58 15.96 -2.79 -11.62
C VAL A 58 16.92 -2.28 -12.68
N ASP A 59 17.95 -1.54 -12.28
CA ASP A 59 18.94 -0.93 -13.18
C ASP A 59 18.31 -0.15 -14.35
N GLY A 60 17.20 0.55 -14.08
CA GLY A 60 16.44 1.33 -15.06
C GLY A 60 15.41 0.54 -15.88
N ARG A 61 15.30 -0.78 -15.69
CA ARG A 61 14.27 -1.61 -16.32
C ARG A 61 13.06 -1.75 -15.41
N GLU A 62 11.90 -1.32 -15.87
CA GLU A 62 10.63 -1.55 -15.17
C GLU A 62 10.23 -3.03 -15.26
N ILE A 63 9.80 -3.59 -14.13
CA ILE A 63 9.41 -4.98 -13.97
C ILE A 63 8.10 -5.04 -13.22
N ASN A 64 7.13 -5.73 -13.80
CA ASN A 64 5.94 -6.20 -13.10
C ASN A 64 6.18 -7.68 -12.80
N TYR A 65 6.41 -8.01 -11.53
CA TYR A 65 6.77 -9.35 -11.13
C TYR A 65 5.58 -10.32 -11.20
N HIS A 66 5.92 -11.58 -11.40
CA HIS A 66 5.06 -12.74 -11.49
C HIS A 66 5.25 -13.64 -10.27
N SER A 67 4.30 -14.52 -10.01
CA SER A 67 4.34 -15.44 -8.86
C SER A 67 4.61 -14.72 -7.53
N ALA A 68 4.10 -13.49 -7.38
CA ALA A 68 4.36 -12.68 -6.21
C ALA A 68 3.58 -13.20 -5.01
N LYS A 69 4.24 -13.33 -3.87
CA LYS A 69 3.63 -13.88 -2.66
C LYS A 69 4.12 -13.15 -1.41
N PHE A 70 3.17 -12.81 -0.53
CA PHE A 70 3.43 -12.41 0.84
C PHE A 70 3.15 -13.59 1.78
N GLN A 71 4.11 -13.93 2.61
CA GLN A 71 4.01 -14.93 3.67
C GLN A 71 4.56 -14.35 4.97
N GLY A 72 4.13 -14.91 6.10
CA GLY A 72 4.71 -14.58 7.39
C GLY A 72 4.34 -15.61 8.45
N ASP A 73 5.16 -15.67 9.48
CA ASP A 73 4.99 -16.51 10.67
C ASP A 73 4.77 -15.63 11.94
N GLY A 74 4.27 -16.25 13.01
CA GLY A 74 3.81 -15.56 14.23
C GLY A 74 2.30 -15.64 14.52
N GLY A 75 1.59 -16.58 13.86
CA GLY A 75 0.14 -16.68 13.67
C GLY A 75 -0.83 -16.70 14.87
N THR A 76 -0.73 -15.78 15.82
CA THR A 76 -1.84 -15.39 16.70
C THR A 76 -2.12 -13.88 16.51
N ASP A 77 -3.36 -13.51 16.19
CA ASP A 77 -3.89 -12.14 16.23
C ASP A 77 -3.04 -10.99 15.61
N ASN A 78 -2.56 -11.16 14.37
CA ASN A 78 -1.77 -10.14 13.62
C ASN A 78 -0.38 -9.85 14.21
N ILE A 79 0.19 -10.81 14.93
CA ILE A 79 1.60 -10.79 15.30
C ILE A 79 2.41 -11.39 14.15
N TRP A 80 3.33 -10.60 13.61
CA TRP A 80 4.21 -10.98 12.51
C TRP A 80 5.64 -10.96 13.04
N GLU A 81 6.21 -12.14 13.30
CA GLU A 81 7.60 -12.24 13.76
C GLU A 81 8.56 -12.35 12.59
N HIS A 82 8.14 -12.95 11.48
CA HIS A 82 8.89 -12.89 10.24
C HIS A 82 7.97 -12.79 9.04
N VAL A 83 8.37 -11.94 8.09
CA VAL A 83 7.63 -11.60 6.87
C VAL A 83 8.54 -11.86 5.68
N VAL A 84 8.00 -12.52 4.67
CA VAL A 84 8.65 -12.76 3.38
C VAL A 84 7.74 -12.22 2.28
N VAL A 85 8.30 -11.39 1.41
CA VAL A 85 7.68 -11.03 0.13
C VAL A 85 8.65 -11.38 -0.98
N GLY A 86 8.23 -12.20 -1.93
CA GLY A 86 9.08 -12.65 -3.03
C GLY A 86 8.32 -12.82 -4.32
N ALA A 87 9.02 -12.66 -5.45
CA ALA A 87 8.47 -12.86 -6.78
C ALA A 87 9.55 -13.03 -7.85
N ASP A 88 9.09 -13.41 -9.04
CA ASP A 88 9.90 -13.75 -10.20
C ASP A 88 9.67 -12.76 -11.33
N GLU A 89 10.68 -12.44 -12.13
CA GLU A 89 10.51 -11.46 -13.21
C GLU A 89 9.55 -11.92 -14.32
N THR A 90 9.35 -13.23 -14.45
CA THR A 90 8.46 -13.84 -15.45
C THR A 90 7.81 -15.09 -14.87
N SER A 91 6.61 -15.45 -15.32
CA SER A 91 6.04 -16.78 -15.04
C SER A 91 6.97 -17.89 -15.53
N TYR A 92 7.07 -18.98 -14.77
CA TYR A 92 7.86 -20.14 -15.14
C TYR A 92 7.17 -21.43 -14.71
N THR A 93 7.47 -22.52 -15.40
CA THR A 93 7.05 -23.86 -14.98
C THR A 93 8.16 -24.51 -14.16
N PHE A 94 7.83 -25.44 -13.27
CA PHE A 94 8.79 -26.15 -12.42
C PHE A 94 10.00 -26.77 -13.16
N ASN A 95 9.84 -27.12 -14.45
CA ASN A 95 10.89 -27.71 -15.28
C ASN A 95 11.62 -26.70 -16.20
N GLY A 96 11.25 -25.42 -16.15
CA GLY A 96 11.82 -24.36 -16.97
C GLY A 96 13.03 -23.69 -16.30
N PRO A 97 13.76 -22.83 -17.03
CA PRO A 97 14.77 -21.99 -16.41
C PRO A 97 14.11 -21.08 -15.37
N LEU A 98 14.69 -21.05 -14.17
CA LEU A 98 14.27 -20.13 -13.12
C LEU A 98 14.63 -18.70 -13.56
N PRO A 99 13.65 -17.78 -13.62
CA PRO A 99 13.91 -16.39 -13.96
C PRO A 99 14.66 -15.68 -12.81
N PRO A 100 15.15 -14.46 -13.04
CA PRO A 100 15.59 -13.63 -11.94
C PRO A 100 14.44 -13.38 -10.95
N SER A 101 14.76 -13.26 -9.67
CA SER A 101 13.77 -13.06 -8.60
C SER A 101 14.20 -11.94 -7.66
N LEU A 102 13.21 -11.30 -7.04
CA LEU A 102 13.39 -10.28 -6.02
C LEU A 102 12.57 -10.66 -4.80
N ASP A 103 13.21 -10.66 -3.63
CA ASP A 103 12.54 -10.89 -2.37
C ASP A 103 13.09 -10.00 -1.26
N PHE A 104 12.28 -9.79 -0.23
CA PHE A 104 12.73 -9.27 1.05
C PHE A 104 12.15 -10.09 2.20
N GLU A 105 12.93 -10.14 3.27
CA GLU A 105 12.58 -10.73 4.54
C GLU A 105 12.77 -9.69 5.65
N ILE A 106 11.84 -9.65 6.61
CA ILE A 106 11.98 -8.88 7.84
C ILE A 106 11.86 -9.85 9.00
N TRP A 107 12.83 -9.82 9.92
CA TRP A 107 12.92 -10.72 11.07
C TRP A 107 12.80 -9.96 12.39
N TYR A 108 11.77 -10.25 13.19
CA TYR A 108 11.50 -9.66 14.49
C TYR A 108 11.11 -10.77 15.49
N ASN A 109 12.07 -11.63 15.82
CA ASN A 109 11.88 -12.74 16.76
C ASN A 109 11.36 -12.25 18.12
N GLY A 110 10.22 -12.77 18.56
CA GLY A 110 9.58 -12.39 19.83
C GLY A 110 9.02 -10.97 19.87
N GLY A 111 8.78 -10.34 18.72
CA GLY A 111 8.08 -9.06 18.64
C GLY A 111 7.06 -9.02 17.51
N ASN A 112 6.86 -7.84 16.93
CA ASN A 112 5.84 -7.66 15.90
C ASN A 112 6.35 -6.71 14.81
N ILE A 113 6.20 -7.11 13.56
CA ILE A 113 6.46 -6.29 12.38
C ILE A 113 5.25 -5.38 12.18
N GLU A 114 5.47 -4.09 12.36
CA GLU A 114 4.44 -3.03 12.25
C GLU A 114 4.68 -2.14 11.02
N PRO A 115 3.70 -1.32 10.60
CA PRO A 115 3.93 -0.29 9.61
C PRO A 115 5.09 0.64 9.99
N GLY A 116 5.98 0.92 9.05
CA GLY A 116 7.19 1.70 9.29
C GLY A 116 8.30 1.46 8.27
N ASP A 117 9.42 2.14 8.48
CA ASP A 117 10.63 2.02 7.67
C ASP A 117 11.58 0.99 8.27
N TYR A 118 11.97 0.01 7.45
CA TYR A 118 12.99 -0.98 7.73
C TYR A 118 14.18 -0.69 6.81
N ILE A 119 15.38 -0.51 7.38
CA ILE A 119 16.51 0.07 6.65
C ILE A 119 17.78 -0.75 6.86
N SER A 120 18.26 -1.44 5.84
CA SER A 120 19.61 -2.00 5.84
C SER A 120 20.67 -0.90 5.62
N PRO A 121 21.87 -1.00 6.22
CA PRO A 121 22.30 -2.02 7.18
C PRO A 121 21.97 -1.68 8.64
N THR A 122 21.40 -0.49 8.89
CA THR A 122 21.13 0.01 10.25
C THR A 122 20.14 -0.85 11.04
N ASP A 123 19.23 -1.49 10.31
CA ASP A 123 18.25 -2.44 10.78
C ASP A 123 18.69 -3.83 10.35
N GLY A 124 19.37 -4.53 11.27
CA GLY A 124 19.85 -5.90 11.04
C GLY A 124 18.75 -6.95 10.85
N ARG A 125 17.48 -6.53 10.81
CA ARG A 125 16.31 -7.38 10.59
C ARG A 125 15.90 -7.49 9.12
N LEU A 126 16.33 -6.55 8.27
CA LEU A 126 15.93 -6.50 6.86
C LEU A 126 16.97 -7.20 5.98
N ILE A 127 16.53 -8.23 5.28
CA ILE A 127 17.30 -8.88 4.21
C ILE A 127 16.56 -8.66 2.90
N VAL A 128 17.24 -8.14 1.87
CA VAL A 128 16.69 -8.04 0.52
C VAL A 128 17.61 -8.78 -0.42
N ARG A 129 17.06 -9.56 -1.35
CA ARG A 129 17.83 -10.37 -2.30
C ARG A 129 17.28 -10.21 -3.70
N TYR A 130 18.19 -10.05 -4.65
CA TYR A 130 17.90 -10.19 -6.07
C TYR A 130 18.77 -11.30 -6.64
N ALA A 131 18.18 -12.36 -7.14
CA ALA A 131 18.90 -13.56 -7.58
C ALA A 131 18.79 -13.73 -9.11
N ILE A 132 19.91 -14.01 -9.77
CA ILE A 132 19.99 -14.28 -11.20
C ILE A 132 20.59 -15.67 -11.40
N GLN A 133 19.89 -16.51 -12.15
CA GLN A 133 20.36 -17.85 -12.49
C GLN A 133 21.30 -17.79 -13.68
N THR A 134 22.46 -18.44 -13.58
CA THR A 134 23.45 -18.53 -14.65
C THR A 134 23.87 -19.99 -14.86
N SER A 135 24.61 -20.27 -15.93
CA SER A 135 25.19 -21.60 -16.15
C SER A 135 26.21 -22.01 -15.08
N GLU A 136 26.74 -21.04 -14.32
CA GLU A 136 27.76 -21.25 -13.28
C GLU A 136 27.17 -21.32 -11.86
N GLY A 137 25.85 -21.12 -11.73
CA GLY A 137 25.13 -21.06 -10.47
C GLY A 137 24.31 -19.78 -10.31
N THR A 138 23.89 -19.50 -9.08
CA THR A 138 23.07 -18.32 -8.77
C THR A 138 23.95 -17.14 -8.38
N ASN A 139 23.87 -16.05 -9.14
CA ASN A 139 24.43 -14.77 -8.72
C ASN A 139 23.39 -14.05 -7.87
N VAL A 140 23.64 -13.93 -6.57
CA VAL A 140 22.75 -13.25 -5.62
C VAL A 140 23.29 -11.86 -5.35
N TYR A 141 22.45 -10.85 -5.26
CA TYR A 141 22.78 -9.52 -4.76
C TYR A 141 21.95 -9.30 -3.51
N ASN A 142 22.54 -8.93 -2.39
CA ASN A 142 21.77 -8.76 -1.16
C ASN A 142 22.32 -7.69 -0.23
N THR A 143 21.56 -7.43 0.84
CA THR A 143 21.90 -6.49 1.90
C THR A 143 22.80 -7.06 3.00
N SER A 144 23.08 -8.36 3.00
CA SER A 144 23.81 -9.06 4.07
C SER A 144 25.33 -9.14 3.86
N TRP A 145 25.81 -8.96 2.64
CA TRP A 145 27.25 -9.09 2.33
C TRP A 145 28.03 -7.79 2.48
N HIS A 146 27.37 -6.67 2.28
CA HIS A 146 27.96 -5.33 2.35
C HIS A 146 26.99 -4.41 3.09
N ASP A 147 27.48 -3.26 3.56
CA ASP A 147 26.69 -2.18 4.16
C ASP A 147 25.83 -1.43 3.12
N SER A 148 25.16 -2.18 2.25
CA SER A 148 24.36 -1.66 1.15
C SER A 148 23.07 -1.04 1.68
N PRO A 149 22.86 0.27 1.44
CA PRO A 149 21.68 0.96 1.93
C PRO A 149 20.44 0.50 1.16
N PHE A 150 19.47 -0.03 1.89
CA PHE A 150 18.20 -0.44 1.32
C PHE A 150 17.07 -0.15 2.28
N LYS A 151 15.96 0.35 1.77
CA LYS A 151 14.78 0.67 2.57
C LYS A 151 13.55 -0.05 2.05
N VAL A 152 12.82 -0.66 2.98
CA VAL A 152 11.45 -1.14 2.79
C VAL A 152 10.54 -0.33 3.72
N THR A 153 9.51 0.29 3.16
CA THR A 153 8.47 0.98 3.92
C THR A 153 7.21 0.11 3.90
N ILE A 154 6.80 -0.41 5.05
CA ILE A 154 5.51 -1.08 5.23
C ILE A 154 4.46 -0.01 5.55
N GLU A 155 3.49 0.18 4.65
CA GLU A 155 2.35 1.09 4.85
C GLU A 155 1.24 0.42 5.65
N ALA A 156 0.99 -0.87 5.38
CA ALA A 156 -0.01 -1.67 6.04
C ALA A 156 0.41 -3.14 6.05
N ILE A 157 0.12 -3.84 7.14
CA ILE A 157 0.32 -5.29 7.28
C ILE A 157 -0.76 -5.86 8.19
N SER A 158 -1.38 -6.95 7.75
CA SER A 158 -2.52 -7.60 8.42
C SER A 158 -2.80 -8.96 7.79
N LYS A 159 -3.80 -9.70 8.30
CA LYS A 159 -4.25 -10.96 7.68
C LYS A 159 -4.88 -10.75 6.30
N GLU A 160 -5.26 -9.53 5.96
CA GLU A 160 -5.77 -9.16 4.65
C GLU A 160 -4.66 -9.00 3.61
N GLY A 161 -3.43 -8.69 4.05
CA GLY A 161 -2.29 -8.52 3.18
C GLY A 161 -1.24 -7.53 3.67
N ILE A 162 -0.31 -7.20 2.79
CA ILE A 162 0.79 -6.26 3.01
C ILE A 162 0.86 -5.26 1.87
N LYS A 163 1.16 -4.00 2.21
CA LYS A 163 1.34 -2.92 1.24
C LYS A 163 2.54 -2.07 1.60
N GLY A 164 3.27 -1.60 0.60
CA GLY A 164 4.41 -0.75 0.84
C GLY A 164 5.22 -0.40 -0.39
N THR A 165 6.40 0.15 -0.11
CA THR A 165 7.39 0.54 -1.12
C THR A 165 8.78 0.07 -0.75
N MET A 166 9.67 0.01 -1.73
CA MET A 166 11.06 -0.35 -1.51
C MET A 166 12.00 0.31 -2.51
N ALA A 167 13.20 0.64 -2.06
CA ALA A 167 14.27 1.15 -2.92
C ALA A 167 15.62 1.00 -2.23
N GLY A 168 16.66 0.89 -3.02
CA GLY A 168 18.02 0.88 -2.52
C GLY A 168 19.00 0.20 -3.46
N THR A 169 20.12 -0.15 -2.89
CA THR A 169 21.24 -0.76 -3.58
C THR A 169 21.46 -2.17 -3.03
N LEU A 170 21.71 -3.12 -3.90
CA LEU A 170 22.10 -4.48 -3.54
C LEU A 170 23.48 -4.77 -4.11
N GLN A 171 24.29 -5.55 -3.40
CA GLN A 171 25.62 -5.93 -3.86
C GLN A 171 25.82 -7.43 -3.77
N ASN A 172 26.57 -7.98 -4.73
CA ASN A 172 27.00 -9.37 -4.65
C ASN A 172 28.35 -9.50 -3.90
N GLN A 173 28.84 -10.73 -3.67
CA GLN A 173 30.09 -10.96 -2.94
C GLN A 173 31.30 -10.30 -3.63
N GLN A 174 31.24 -10.11 -4.94
CA GLN A 174 32.26 -9.46 -5.75
C GLN A 174 32.18 -7.91 -5.72
N GLY A 175 31.17 -7.34 -5.04
CA GLY A 175 30.94 -5.90 -4.96
C GLY A 175 30.22 -5.31 -6.18
N GLU A 176 29.78 -6.15 -7.11
CA GLU A 176 28.92 -5.71 -8.22
C GLU A 176 27.57 -5.28 -7.66
N THR A 177 26.98 -4.27 -8.29
CA THR A 177 25.82 -3.57 -7.75
C THR A 177 24.59 -3.75 -8.63
N ARG A 178 23.41 -3.83 -7.99
CA ARG A 178 22.08 -3.68 -8.59
C ARG A 178 21.34 -2.56 -7.88
N ILE A 179 20.67 -1.70 -8.65
CA ILE A 179 19.92 -0.58 -8.11
C ILE A 179 18.43 -0.86 -8.28
N ILE A 180 17.71 -0.86 -7.16
CA ILE A 180 16.25 -1.01 -7.11
C ILE A 180 15.64 0.36 -6.82
N THR A 181 14.76 0.81 -7.70
CA THR A 181 14.00 2.07 -7.54
C THR A 181 12.53 1.85 -7.82
N ASN A 182 11.67 2.77 -7.39
CA ASN A 182 10.21 2.73 -7.62
C ASN A 182 9.56 1.39 -7.25
N GLY A 183 10.12 0.68 -6.27
CA GLY A 183 9.57 -0.57 -5.80
C GLY A 183 8.27 -0.33 -5.05
N SER A 184 7.22 -1.07 -5.39
CA SER A 184 5.94 -1.00 -4.69
C SER A 184 5.22 -2.34 -4.74
N PHE A 185 4.51 -2.65 -3.67
CA PHE A 185 3.77 -3.89 -3.53
C PHE A 185 2.44 -3.66 -2.82
N ASN A 186 1.46 -4.45 -3.22
CA ASN A 186 0.21 -4.67 -2.52
C ASN A 186 -0.12 -6.14 -2.73
N LEU A 187 -0.01 -6.97 -1.70
CA LEU A 187 -0.15 -8.42 -1.83
C LEU A 187 -1.13 -8.97 -0.78
N PRO A 188 -2.00 -9.90 -1.17
CA PRO A 188 -2.86 -10.63 -0.24
C PRO A 188 -2.00 -11.57 0.62
N TYR A 189 -2.46 -11.87 1.83
CA TYR A 189 -1.79 -12.86 2.67
C TYR A 189 -1.93 -14.28 2.09
N ASP A 190 -0.79 -14.97 1.98
CA ASP A 190 -0.65 -16.37 1.57
C ASP A 190 -1.34 -16.75 0.24
N GLN A 191 -1.48 -15.80 -0.67
CA GLN A 191 -2.02 -16.01 -2.00
C GLN A 191 -1.01 -15.55 -3.07
N LEU A 192 -0.97 -16.30 -4.17
CA LEU A 192 -0.09 -16.02 -5.29
C LEU A 192 -0.74 -14.98 -6.22
N VAL A 193 0.02 -13.96 -6.61
CA VAL A 193 -0.41 -12.88 -7.51
C VAL A 193 0.36 -12.96 -8.81
N ASN A 194 -0.35 -12.79 -9.93
CA ASN A 194 0.22 -12.84 -11.29
C ASN A 194 1.02 -14.14 -11.58
N PRO A 195 0.42 -15.34 -11.39
CA PRO A 195 1.08 -16.62 -11.66
C PRO A 195 1.47 -16.80 -13.13
#